data_AF-A0A6H2ZZE3-F1
#
_entry.id   AF-A0A6H2ZZE3-F1
#
_cell.length_a   1.000
_cell.length_b   1.000
_cell.length_c   1.000
_cell.angle_alpha   90.00
_cell.angle_beta   90.00
_cell.angle_gamma   90.00
#
_symmetry.space_group_name_H-M   'P 1'
#
loop_
_entity.id
_entity.type
_entity.pdbx_description
1 polymer ?
#
loop_
_entity_poly.entity_id
_entity_poly.type
_entity_poly.pdbx_seq_one_letter_code
_entity_poly.pdbx_strand_id
1 'polypeptide(L)' 'MSTLTRQASKALLNEVIINVTPDFSGRLTVYIENGELKASRPHSPEEFTATLGTFIELAERAGWTVKPPEEE' A
#
# COMPACT_ATOMS: atom_id res chain seq x y z
N MET A 1 17.38 42.04 -13.70
CA MET A 1 17.53 41.76 -12.26
C MET A 1 16.60 40.61 -11.91
N SER A 2 17.18 39.58 -11.31
CA SER A 2 16.75 38.18 -11.27
C SER A 2 15.34 37.92 -10.70
N THR A 3 14.67 36.97 -11.36
CA THR A 3 13.49 36.19 -10.97
C THR A 3 13.36 35.96 -9.46
N LEU A 4 12.26 36.47 -8.89
CA LEU A 4 11.73 36.07 -7.59
C LEU A 4 11.41 34.58 -7.65
N THR A 5 12.20 33.83 -6.89
CA THR A 5 12.24 32.39 -6.86
C THR A 5 10.86 31.82 -6.59
N ARG A 6 10.49 30.84 -7.42
CA ARG A 6 9.41 29.87 -7.26
C ARG A 6 9.62 29.09 -5.95
N GLN A 7 9.47 29.74 -4.80
CA GLN A 7 9.42 29.09 -3.51
C GLN A 7 7.96 28.69 -3.28
N ALA A 8 7.44 27.88 -4.19
CA ALA A 8 6.26 27.09 -3.90
C ALA A 8 6.60 26.28 -2.65
N SER A 9 5.86 26.54 -1.59
CA SER A 9 5.86 25.85 -0.30
C SER A 9 6.38 24.43 -0.44
N LYS A 10 7.62 24.19 0.02
CA LYS A 10 8.07 22.86 0.40
C LYS A 10 7.24 22.49 1.62
N ALA A 11 5.98 22.11 1.40
CA ALA A 11 5.10 21.62 2.43
C ALA A 11 5.86 20.51 3.16
N LEU A 12 5.73 20.49 4.48
CA LEU A 12 6.40 19.62 5.44
C LEU A 12 6.21 18.13 5.07
N LEU A 13 7.05 17.61 4.18
CA LEU A 13 7.07 16.18 3.87
C LEU A 13 8.14 15.53 4.75
N ASN A 14 7.73 14.55 5.54
CA ASN A 14 8.67 13.67 6.23
C ASN A 14 9.25 12.69 5.21
N GLU A 15 10.57 12.54 5.24
CA GLU A 15 11.26 11.51 4.45
C GLU A 15 11.04 10.15 5.10
N VAL A 16 10.63 9.16 4.30
CA VAL A 16 10.47 7.77 4.73
C VAL A 16 11.45 6.91 3.94
N ILE A 17 12.39 6.28 4.65
CA ILE A 17 13.43 5.43 4.06
C ILE A 17 12.99 3.96 4.20
N ILE A 18 12.93 3.25 3.08
CA ILE A 18 12.64 1.82 3.03
C ILE A 18 13.89 1.10 2.53
N ASN A 19 14.44 0.21 3.36
CA ASN A 19 15.63 -0.58 3.02
C ASN A 19 15.21 -1.94 2.47
N VAL A 20 15.74 -2.32 1.30
CA VAL A 20 15.53 -3.62 0.66
C VAL A 20 16.87 -4.21 0.23
N THR A 21 16.92 -5.51 -0.07
CA THR A 21 18.13 -6.12 -0.63
C THR A 21 18.38 -5.60 -2.06
N PRO A 22 19.64 -5.54 -2.54
CA PRO A 22 19.95 -5.00 -3.87
C PRO A 22 19.27 -5.72 -5.04
N ASP A 23 18.92 -6.98 -4.86
CA ASP A 23 18.26 -7.87 -5.82
C ASP A 23 16.74 -7.98 -5.62
N PHE A 24 16.18 -7.26 -4.63
CA PHE A 24 14.76 -7.34 -4.32
C PHE A 24 13.90 -6.85 -5.49
N SER A 25 12.97 -7.71 -5.92
CA SER A 25 11.87 -7.35 -6.83
C SER A 25 10.57 -7.90 -6.27
N GLY A 26 9.62 -7.02 -5.96
CA GLY A 26 8.37 -7.43 -5.33
C GLY A 26 7.53 -6.25 -4.86
N ARG A 27 6.50 -6.55 -4.07
CA ARG A 27 5.62 -5.55 -3.44
C ARG A 27 5.89 -5.50 -1.95
N LEU A 28 5.76 -4.31 -1.36
CA LEU A 28 5.89 -4.09 0.07
C LEU A 28 4.63 -3.39 0.59
N THR A 29 4.09 -3.88 1.69
CA THR A 29 3.15 -3.10 2.51
C THR A 29 3.96 -2.34 3.54
N VAL A 30 3.73 -1.04 3.64
CA VAL A 30 4.32 -0.18 4.68
C VAL A 30 3.23 0.33 5.60
N TYR A 31 3.55 0.40 6.89
CA TYR A 31 2.72 1.04 7.90
C TYR A 31 3.44 2.30 8.38
N ILE A 32 2.83 3.44 8.10
CA ILE A 32 3.35 4.77 8.45
C ILE A 32 2.38 5.39 9.45
N GLU A 33 2.91 5.86 10.57
CA GLU A 33 2.14 6.52 11.60
C GLU A 33 2.87 7.79 12.02
N ASN A 34 2.15 8.92 12.06
CA ASN A 34 2.73 10.24 12.37
C ASN A 34 3.93 10.62 11.49
N GLY A 35 3.93 10.14 10.24
CA GLY A 35 5.00 10.38 9.27
C GLY A 35 6.30 9.61 9.54
N GLU A 36 6.26 8.60 10.40
CA GLU A 36 7.37 7.67 10.64
C GLU A 36 7.01 6.26 10.13
N LEU A 37 7.98 5.58 9.51
CA LEU A 37 7.84 4.18 9.14
C LEU A 37 7.85 3.32 10.42
N LYS A 38 6.72 2.67 10.72
CA LYS A 38 6.59 1.78 11.88
C LYS A 38 6.86 0.33 11.52
N ALA A 39 6.46 -0.10 10.32
CA ALA A 39 6.69 -1.46 9.84
C ALA A 39 6.72 -1.53 8.32
N SER A 40 7.41 -2.54 7.79
CA SER A 40 7.33 -2.93 6.38
C SER A 40 7.31 -4.45 6.28
N ARG A 41 6.56 -4.98 5.31
CA ARG A 41 6.47 -6.43 5.05
C ARG A 41 6.41 -6.70 3.55
N PRO A 42 7.26 -7.58 3.00
CA PRO A 42 7.16 -8.00 1.61
C PRO A 42 5.90 -8.86 1.40
N HIS A 43 5.33 -8.77 0.20
CA HIS A 43 4.27 -9.65 -0.24
C HIS A 43 4.85 -11.00 -0.66
N SER A 44 4.15 -12.09 -0.33
CA SER A 44 4.37 -13.37 -1.01
C SER A 44 3.95 -13.25 -2.48
N PRO A 45 4.53 -14.01 -3.41
CA PRO A 45 4.10 -14.02 -4.81
C PRO A 45 2.61 -14.32 -5.01
N GLU A 46 2.00 -15.06 -4.08
CA GLU A 46 0.59 -15.47 -4.08
C GLU A 46 -0.32 -14.43 -3.39
N GLU A 47 0.25 -13.44 -2.70
CA GLU A 47 -0.51 -12.42 -2.01
C GLU A 47 -0.94 -11.31 -2.98
N PHE A 48 -2.21 -10.92 -2.86
CA PHE A 48 -2.78 -9.78 -3.57
C PHE A 48 -3.43 -8.83 -2.57
N THR A 49 -3.11 -7.55 -2.66
CA THR A 49 -3.88 -6.50 -1.99
C THR A 49 -4.96 -6.03 -2.91
N ALA A 50 -6.21 -6.15 -2.48
CA ALA A 50 -7.35 -5.71 -3.25
C ALA A 50 -8.46 -5.20 -2.34
N THR A 51 -9.45 -4.53 -2.92
CA THR A 51 -10.66 -4.16 -2.21
C THR A 51 -11.49 -5.40 -1.87
N LEU A 52 -12.40 -5.30 -0.90
CA LEU A 52 -13.35 -6.37 -0.60
C LEU A 52 -14.17 -6.77 -1.83
N GLY A 53 -14.58 -5.80 -2.66
CA GLY A 53 -15.32 -6.08 -3.89
C GLY A 53 -14.51 -6.91 -4.89
N THR A 54 -13.22 -6.60 -5.05
CA THR A 54 -12.31 -7.40 -5.88
C THR A 54 -12.13 -8.81 -5.33
N PHE A 55 -12.02 -8.97 -4.01
CA PHE A 55 -11.96 -10.29 -3.40
C PHE A 55 -13.20 -11.13 -3.72
N ILE A 56 -14.40 -10.55 -3.58
CA ILE A 56 -15.67 -11.24 -3.87
C ILE A 56 -15.73 -11.66 -5.35
N GLU A 57 -15.41 -10.76 -6.28
CA GLU A 57 -15.40 -11.06 -7.72
C GLU A 57 -14.44 -12.22 -8.05
N LEU A 58 -13.23 -12.20 -7.47
CA LEU A 58 -12.25 -13.27 -7.70
C LEU A 58 -12.71 -14.61 -7.12
N ALA A 59 -13.32 -14.61 -5.95
CA ALA A 59 -13.88 -15.81 -5.33
C ALA A 59 -14.99 -16.42 -6.21
N GLU A 60 -15.93 -15.60 -6.68
CA GLU A 60 -17.02 -16.02 -7.57
C GLU A 60 -16.47 -16.60 -8.89
N ARG A 61 -15.49 -15.94 -9.50
CA ARG A 61 -14.84 -16.42 -10.75
C ARG A 61 -14.11 -17.75 -10.56
N ALA A 62 -13.63 -18.03 -9.35
CA ALA A 62 -13.03 -19.29 -8.99
C ALA A 62 -14.06 -20.36 -8.57
N GLY A 63 -15.36 -20.07 -8.67
CA GLY A 63 -16.44 -21.00 -8.35
C GLY A 63 -16.84 -21.04 -6.88
N TRP A 64 -16.35 -20.11 -6.06
CA TRP A 64 -16.73 -19.98 -4.66
C TRP A 64 -17.96 -19.10 -4.48
N THR A 65 -18.65 -19.25 -3.36
CA THR A 65 -19.76 -18.36 -2.98
C THR A 65 -19.43 -17.73 -1.63
N VAL A 66 -19.39 -16.39 -1.58
CA VAL A 66 -19.17 -15.63 -0.35
C VAL A 66 -20.53 -15.14 0.14
N LYS A 67 -20.99 -15.61 1.30
CA LYS A 67 -22.24 -15.18 1.92
C LYS A 67 -21.96 -14.55 3.29
N PRO A 68 -22.68 -13.48 3.67
CA PRO A 68 -22.69 -13.06 5.06
C PRO A 68 -23.24 -14.21 5.93
N PRO A 69 -22.85 -14.28 7.21
CA PRO A 69 -23.48 -15.20 8.15
C PRO A 69 -24.99 -14.94 8.23
N GLU A 70 -25.77 -15.97 8.54
CA GLU A 70 -27.20 -15.81 8.82
C GLU A 70 -27.36 -14.93 10.07
N GLU A 71 -28.23 -13.93 10.00
CA GLU A 71 -28.58 -13.12 11.17
C GLU A 71 -29.34 -14.02 12.17
N GLU A 72 -28.85 -14.08 13.41
CA GLU A 72 -29.53 -14.81 14.51
C GLU A 72 -30.83 -14.14 14.95
#